data_AF-A0A935VKQ2-F1
#
_entry.id   AF-A0A935VKQ2-F1
#
_cell.length_a   1.000
_cell.length_b   1.000
_cell.length_c   1.000
_cell.angle_alpha   90.00
_cell.angle_beta   90.00
_cell.angle_gamma   90.00
#
_symmetry.space_group_name_H-M   'P 1'
#
loop_
_entity.id
_entity.type
_entity.pdbx_description
1 polymer ?
#
loop_
_entity_poly.entity_id
_entity_poly.type
_entity_poly.pdbx_seq_one_letter_code
_entity_poly.pdbx_strand_id
1 'polypeptide(L)'
;MNNSFVTLSTVMLISSTSLAVKGENLPKDFSPQQSKAIAFTENKGQVYDQNYKPRTDVLFGAMAGNMAFHLKTNGVSYQLYRVDSYKEVEDLHASTSSASGKKRKEIDQQTIYRIDLNWVNANKDFTQTTDQAFEGYNNYYLESCPKGALNVRSYTGVTLNNLYNGINLHYYEKEGKLKHDYIVAPNTDYKQIQLKVEGASVSVNKDGSLLLTTPLGKIQEGAPIVYQNGKQLKAKWVIKTDSEGSGVISFEIENYNKNLELIIDPVTRLWGTYYGDAGNDNANSCATDAAGNVYLLGATDANTGTVIATVGAHQTIYGGGAYDAFLVKFNSSGVRQWGTCYGGSGMDVGYSCATDATGNVYIAGFTNSNTSTLIATSVAHQTVYGGNGDAFLVKFDASGVRQWGTYYGGTGDETGFSCSTDATGNVFLMGNTSSNTGTVIATAVAHQTVNGSSGGYDAFVVKFNSSGVRQWGTYYGGIGNEYGYSCSTDATGNVYLQETRVLIQVQ
;
A
#
# COMPACT_ATOMS: atom_id res chain seq x y z
N MET A 1 35.02 25.51 25.76
CA MET A 1 33.59 25.85 25.90
C MET A 1 32.79 24.62 25.54
N ASN A 2 32.04 24.14 26.54
CA ASN A 2 31.12 23.00 26.63
C ASN A 2 31.03 21.98 25.48
N ASN A 3 31.57 20.81 25.81
CA ASN A 3 31.07 19.49 25.43
C ASN A 3 29.57 19.35 25.73
N SER A 4 28.83 18.77 24.79
CA SER A 4 27.60 18.02 25.07
C SER A 4 27.63 16.73 24.26
N PHE A 5 28.41 15.75 24.74
CA PHE A 5 28.20 14.35 24.37
C PHE A 5 26.95 13.87 25.10
N VAL A 6 25.87 13.64 24.37
CA VAL A 6 24.72 12.88 24.87
C VAL A 6 25.08 11.40 24.74
N THR A 7 25.73 10.86 25.76
CA THR A 7 25.93 9.42 25.91
C THR A 7 24.63 8.79 26.40
N LEU A 8 23.76 8.34 25.49
CA LEU A 8 22.78 7.31 25.83
C LEU A 8 23.51 5.96 25.81
N SER A 9 23.79 5.42 27.00
CA SER A 9 24.30 4.07 27.22
C SER A 9 23.28 3.04 26.72
N THR A 10 23.34 2.72 25.43
CA THR A 10 22.41 1.81 24.76
C THR A 10 22.99 0.40 24.81
N VAL A 11 22.38 -0.49 25.60
CA VAL A 11 22.78 -1.91 25.64
C VAL A 11 22.25 -2.60 24.38
N MET A 12 23.15 -3.17 23.58
CA MET A 12 22.81 -3.85 22.33
C MET A 12 22.47 -5.30 22.64
N LEU A 13 21.27 -5.75 22.23
CA LEU A 13 20.87 -7.15 22.23
C LEU A 13 21.36 -7.83 20.94
N ILE A 14 21.90 -9.03 21.06
CA ILE A 14 22.30 -9.88 19.92
C ILE A 14 21.45 -11.15 19.98
N SER A 15 20.68 -11.40 18.93
CA SER A 15 20.03 -12.68 18.68
C SER A 15 20.82 -13.43 17.62
N SER A 16 21.29 -14.62 17.95
CA SER A 16 21.93 -15.49 16.96
C SER A 16 20.86 -16.01 16.00
N THR A 17 20.75 -15.42 14.81
CA THR A 17 20.17 -16.14 13.68
C THR A 17 21.10 -17.31 13.37
N SER A 18 20.50 -18.47 13.10
CA SER A 18 21.16 -19.75 12.90
C SER A 18 22.47 -19.62 12.09
N LEU A 19 23.60 -20.03 12.67
CA LEU A 19 24.76 -20.43 11.88
C LEU A 19 24.34 -21.65 11.06
N ALA A 20 24.34 -21.51 9.73
CA ALA A 20 24.10 -22.62 8.82
C ALA A 20 25.18 -23.69 9.05
N VAL A 21 24.74 -24.89 9.45
CA VAL A 21 25.59 -26.07 9.51
C VAL A 21 25.92 -26.51 8.08
N LYS A 22 27.17 -26.96 7.88
CA LYS A 22 27.70 -27.56 6.65
C LYS A 22 26.67 -28.47 5.97
N GLY A 23 26.34 -28.19 4.71
CA GLY A 23 25.32 -28.90 3.92
C GLY A 23 25.66 -30.34 3.51
N GLU A 24 26.54 -31.04 4.21
CA GLU A 24 27.02 -32.37 3.79
C GLU A 24 26.18 -33.55 4.32
N ASN A 25 25.10 -33.30 5.07
CA ASN A 25 24.14 -34.35 5.52
C ASN A 25 22.70 -33.84 5.64
N LEU A 26 22.24 -33.01 4.70
CA LEU A 26 20.83 -32.59 4.69
C LEU A 26 19.99 -33.66 3.96
N PRO A 27 18.83 -34.08 4.52
CA PRO A 27 17.89 -34.98 3.83
C PRO A 27 17.53 -34.45 2.44
N LYS A 28 17.20 -35.33 1.48
CA LYS A 28 16.87 -34.95 0.10
C LYS A 28 15.71 -33.94 -0.03
N ASP A 29 14.90 -33.77 1.02
CA ASP A 29 13.76 -32.85 1.06
C ASP A 29 14.03 -31.60 1.93
N PHE A 30 15.27 -31.39 2.39
CA PHE A 30 15.63 -30.20 3.17
C PHE A 30 15.78 -28.99 2.26
N SER A 31 14.68 -28.24 2.11
CA SER A 31 14.69 -26.90 1.55
C SER A 31 14.80 -25.90 2.72
N PRO A 32 15.90 -25.13 2.86
CA PRO A 32 15.91 -23.98 3.76
C PRO A 32 15.02 -22.90 3.16
N GLN A 33 13.72 -23.08 3.26
CA GLN A 33 12.77 -22.01 2.98
C GLN A 33 12.91 -21.04 4.14
N GLN A 34 13.58 -19.92 3.90
CA GLN A 34 13.60 -18.82 4.84
C GLN A 34 12.14 -18.36 5.00
N SER A 35 11.52 -18.76 6.11
CA SER A 35 10.16 -18.35 6.44
C SER A 35 10.10 -16.83 6.37
N LYS A 36 9.23 -16.30 5.48
CA LYS A 36 8.89 -14.87 5.47
C LYS A 36 8.02 -14.49 6.68
N ALA A 37 7.52 -15.47 7.43
CA ALA A 37 6.71 -15.23 8.62
C ALA A 37 7.60 -14.87 9.82
N ILE A 38 7.18 -13.85 10.55
CA ILE A 38 7.77 -13.41 11.80
C ILE A 38 7.52 -14.50 12.83
N ALA A 39 8.58 -15.02 13.44
CA ALA A 39 8.52 -16.09 14.42
C ALA A 39 8.97 -15.61 15.81
N PHE A 40 8.09 -15.71 16.80
CA PHE A 40 8.37 -15.29 18.17
C PHE A 40 9.12 -16.41 18.89
N THR A 41 10.43 -16.28 19.03
CA THR A 41 11.32 -17.29 19.60
C THR A 41 11.50 -17.06 21.09
N GLU A 42 11.17 -18.05 21.92
CA GLU A 42 11.30 -17.95 23.37
C GLU A 42 12.77 -17.76 23.79
N ASN A 43 13.03 -16.99 24.84
CA ASN A 43 14.38 -16.85 25.38
C ASN A 43 14.62 -17.85 26.53
N LYS A 44 15.48 -18.83 26.29
CA LYS A 44 15.98 -19.80 27.29
C LYS A 44 17.43 -19.51 27.71
N GLY A 45 17.91 -18.30 27.45
CA GLY A 45 19.27 -17.84 27.78
C GLY A 45 20.16 -17.57 26.57
N GLN A 46 19.66 -17.81 25.35
CA GLN A 46 20.42 -17.57 24.12
C GLN A 46 20.47 -16.10 23.69
N VAL A 47 19.67 -15.22 24.30
CA VAL A 47 19.73 -13.77 24.04
C VAL A 47 20.69 -13.12 25.04
N TYR A 48 21.63 -12.32 24.54
CA TYR A 48 22.68 -11.68 25.34
C TYR A 48 23.00 -10.27 24.85
N ASP A 49 23.72 -9.50 25.67
CA ASP A 49 24.19 -8.17 25.29
C ASP A 49 25.56 -8.16 24.59
N GLN A 50 26.05 -6.99 24.17
CA GLN A 50 27.37 -6.90 23.52
C GLN A 50 28.55 -7.36 24.37
N ASN A 51 28.36 -7.58 25.68
CA ASN A 51 29.36 -8.06 26.62
C ASN A 51 29.10 -9.53 27.02
N TYR A 52 28.32 -10.27 26.22
CA TYR A 52 27.96 -11.67 26.44
C TYR A 52 27.16 -11.93 27.72
N LYS A 53 26.60 -10.88 28.35
CA LYS A 53 25.76 -11.07 29.53
C LYS A 53 24.37 -11.53 29.09
N PRO A 54 23.83 -12.63 29.66
CA PRO A 54 22.49 -13.09 29.35
C PRO A 54 21.43 -12.02 29.64
N ARG A 55 20.43 -11.93 28.77
CA ARG A 55 19.37 -10.93 28.84
C ARG A 55 18.06 -11.57 29.22
N THR A 56 17.97 -11.93 30.49
CA THR A 56 16.82 -12.61 31.10
C THR A 56 15.58 -11.72 31.17
N ASP A 57 15.72 -10.42 30.93
CA ASP A 57 14.61 -9.48 30.78
C ASP A 57 13.87 -9.67 29.44
N VAL A 58 14.50 -10.26 28.42
CA VAL A 58 13.84 -10.61 27.15
C VAL A 58 13.08 -11.91 27.31
N LEU A 59 11.78 -11.89 27.03
CA LEU A 59 10.89 -13.05 27.02
C LEU A 59 10.91 -13.76 25.66
N PHE A 60 10.79 -12.99 24.58
CA PHE A 60 10.78 -13.48 23.20
C PHE A 60 11.56 -12.54 22.27
N GLY A 61 12.23 -13.11 21.27
CA GLY A 61 12.86 -12.38 20.18
C GLY A 61 12.24 -12.74 18.82
N ALA A 62 12.15 -11.76 17.91
CA ALA A 62 11.69 -11.97 16.54
C ALA A 62 12.43 -11.02 15.57
N MET A 63 12.36 -11.32 14.28
CA MET A 63 12.88 -10.46 13.21
C MET A 63 11.74 -10.07 12.27
N ALA A 64 11.58 -8.77 12.01
CA ALA A 64 10.64 -8.22 11.04
C ALA A 64 11.42 -7.42 9.99
N GLY A 65 11.82 -8.09 8.89
CA GLY A 65 12.77 -7.52 7.93
C GLY A 65 14.13 -7.22 8.59
N ASN A 66 14.62 -5.98 8.47
CA ASN A 66 15.88 -5.51 9.07
C ASN A 66 15.69 -4.92 10.48
N MET A 67 14.57 -5.23 11.15
CA MET A 67 14.29 -4.81 12.52
C MET A 67 14.26 -6.03 13.43
N ALA A 68 15.14 -6.06 14.43
CA ALA A 68 15.03 -7.02 15.51
C ALA A 68 14.03 -6.51 16.55
N PHE A 69 13.18 -7.41 17.00
CA PHE A 69 12.11 -7.17 17.95
C PHE A 69 12.37 -8.01 19.21
N HIS A 70 12.33 -7.37 20.38
CA HIS A 70 12.48 -8.05 21.66
C HIS A 70 11.33 -7.69 22.58
N LEU A 71 10.50 -8.68 22.90
CA LEU A 71 9.45 -8.57 23.90
C LEU A 71 10.08 -8.82 25.27
N LYS A 72 10.04 -7.83 26.16
CA LYS A 72 10.70 -7.87 27.48
C LYS A 72 9.68 -7.94 28.61
N THR A 73 10.16 -8.10 29.84
CA THR A 73 9.36 -8.04 31.08
C THR A 73 8.79 -6.65 31.39
N ASN A 74 9.29 -5.58 30.76
CA ASN A 74 8.89 -4.20 31.05
C ASN A 74 8.55 -3.37 29.81
N GLY A 75 8.52 -3.98 28.63
CA GLY A 75 8.26 -3.27 27.38
C GLY A 75 8.74 -4.03 26.16
N VAL A 76 8.93 -3.30 25.08
CA VAL A 76 9.45 -3.80 23.81
C VAL A 76 10.69 -3.01 23.42
N SER A 77 11.68 -3.69 22.85
CA SER A 77 12.81 -3.03 22.18
C SER A 77 12.76 -3.31 20.68
N TYR A 78 12.89 -2.24 19.89
CA TYR A 78 13.19 -2.33 18.46
C TYR A 78 14.67 -2.02 18.26
N GLN A 79 15.35 -2.86 17.47
CA GLN A 79 16.71 -2.57 17.00
C GLN A 79 16.73 -2.52 15.48
N LEU A 80 17.21 -1.40 14.97
CA LEU A 80 17.37 -1.11 13.56
C LEU A 80 18.83 -1.31 13.17
N TYR A 81 19.04 -1.90 12.00
CA TYR A 81 20.36 -2.19 11.46
C TYR A 81 20.54 -1.49 10.11
N ARG A 82 21.69 -0.85 9.92
CA ARG A 82 22.16 -0.36 8.62
C ARG A 82 23.58 -0.85 8.39
N VAL A 83 23.82 -1.46 7.23
CA VAL A 83 25.18 -1.75 6.78
C VAL A 83 25.74 -0.48 6.17
N ASP A 84 26.82 0.06 6.74
CA ASP A 84 27.45 1.29 6.29
C ASP A 84 28.49 1.02 5.18
N SER A 85 29.19 -0.10 5.26
CA SER A 85 30.16 -0.51 4.25
C SER A 85 30.31 -2.04 4.17
N TYR A 86 30.78 -2.50 3.01
CA TYR A 86 31.20 -3.87 2.78
C TYR A 86 32.69 -3.89 2.45
N LYS A 87 33.39 -4.92 2.90
CA LYS A 87 34.74 -5.26 2.45
C LYS A 87 34.71 -6.53 1.60
N GLU A 88 35.65 -6.63 0.68
CA GLU A 88 35.88 -7.86 -0.05
C GLU A 88 36.89 -8.73 0.71
N VAL A 89 36.54 -9.99 0.90
CA VAL A 89 37.40 -11.02 1.48
C VAL A 89 37.49 -12.21 0.54
N GLU A 90 38.59 -12.94 0.62
CA GLU A 90 38.73 -14.18 -0.14
C GLU A 90 37.74 -15.23 0.36
N ASP A 91 37.04 -15.88 -0.57
CA ASP A 91 36.10 -16.95 -0.24
C ASP A 91 36.85 -18.26 0.02
N LEU A 92 37.26 -18.46 1.28
CA LEU A 92 37.99 -19.64 1.75
C LEU A 92 37.15 -20.94 1.73
N HIS A 93 35.85 -20.87 1.39
CA HIS A 93 34.93 -22.01 1.40
C HIS A 93 34.47 -22.48 0.01
N ALA A 94 35.03 -21.96 -1.07
CA ALA A 94 34.74 -22.43 -2.43
C ALA A 94 35.31 -23.85 -2.67
N SER A 95 34.58 -24.88 -2.25
CA SER A 95 34.92 -26.28 -2.53
C SER A 95 34.60 -26.59 -3.99
N THR A 96 35.58 -26.44 -4.88
CA THR A 96 35.91 -27.32 -6.02
C THR A 96 36.94 -26.61 -6.92
N SER A 97 37.77 -27.41 -7.55
CA SER A 97 39.07 -27.13 -8.20
C SER A 97 39.04 -26.20 -9.43
N SER A 98 38.18 -25.18 -9.46
CA SER A 98 38.14 -24.17 -10.52
C SER A 98 37.75 -22.76 -10.04
N ALA A 99 37.86 -22.47 -8.74
CA ALA A 99 37.39 -21.21 -8.15
C ALA A 99 38.40 -20.46 -7.27
N SER A 100 39.72 -20.54 -7.54
CA SER A 100 40.68 -19.67 -6.84
C SER A 100 40.52 -18.22 -7.32
N GLY A 101 40.11 -17.31 -6.42
CA GLY A 101 40.03 -15.87 -6.69
C GLY A 101 38.63 -15.25 -6.59
N LYS A 102 37.59 -16.00 -6.21
CA LYS A 102 36.29 -15.40 -5.89
C LYS A 102 36.37 -14.67 -4.54
N LYS A 103 36.03 -13.39 -4.56
CA LYS A 103 35.88 -12.57 -3.36
C LYS A 103 34.42 -12.50 -2.96
N ARG A 104 34.12 -12.66 -1.67
CA ARG A 104 32.78 -12.43 -1.12
C ARG A 104 32.73 -11.09 -0.41
N LYS A 105 31.55 -10.46 -0.41
CA LYS A 105 31.30 -9.24 0.36
C LYS A 105 30.97 -9.62 1.80
N GLU A 106 31.72 -9.08 2.74
CA GLU A 106 31.43 -9.12 4.17
C GLU A 106 31.12 -7.74 4.70
N ILE A 107 30.27 -7.65 5.72
CA ILE A 107 30.00 -6.39 6.42
C ILE A 107 31.31 -5.91 7.03
N ASP A 108 31.70 -4.69 6.68
CA ASP A 108 32.88 -4.03 7.25
C ASP A 108 32.47 -3.10 8.39
N GLN A 109 31.44 -2.29 8.17
CA GLN A 109 30.85 -1.43 9.20
C GLN A 109 29.32 -1.55 9.20
N GLN A 110 28.74 -1.56 10.41
CA GLN A 110 27.31 -1.53 10.62
C GLN A 110 26.96 -0.55 11.74
N THR A 111 25.86 0.18 11.57
CA THR A 111 25.26 1.01 12.61
C THR A 111 24.01 0.33 13.14
N ILE A 112 23.90 0.29 14.46
CA ILE A 112 22.75 -0.27 15.17
C ILE A 112 22.15 0.83 16.04
N TYR A 113 20.84 0.96 15.99
CA TYR A 113 20.11 1.94 16.79
C TYR A 113 18.91 1.28 17.47
N ARG A 114 18.67 1.61 18.73
CA ARG A 114 17.64 0.98 19.56
C ARG A 114 16.61 1.99 20.02
N ILE A 115 15.36 1.55 20.01
CA ILE A 115 14.22 2.25 20.58
C ILE A 115 13.61 1.33 21.63
N ASP A 116 13.19 1.90 22.76
CA ASP A 116 12.46 1.19 23.81
C ASP A 116 11.06 1.79 23.98
N LEU A 117 10.06 0.91 23.97
CA LEU A 117 8.68 1.20 24.33
C LEU A 117 8.41 0.55 25.69
N ASN A 118 8.60 1.31 26.77
CA ASN A 118 8.48 0.80 28.13
C ASN A 118 7.03 0.95 28.62
N TRP A 119 6.40 -0.12 29.11
CA TRP A 119 5.05 -0.07 29.63
C TRP A 119 5.04 0.64 30.99
N VAL A 120 4.32 1.76 31.06
CA VAL A 120 4.21 2.57 32.28
C VAL A 120 3.18 1.91 33.20
N ASN A 121 3.56 1.59 34.43
CA ASN A 121 2.69 0.97 35.45
C ASN A 121 2.07 -0.38 35.05
N ALA A 122 2.69 -1.14 34.15
CA ALA A 122 2.27 -2.51 33.88
C ALA A 122 2.44 -3.41 35.12
N ASN A 123 1.62 -4.45 35.19
CA ASN A 123 1.75 -5.50 36.20
C ASN A 123 3.12 -6.17 36.07
N LYS A 124 3.70 -6.61 37.19
CA LYS A 124 5.01 -7.30 37.18
C LYS A 124 4.86 -8.83 37.16
N ASP A 125 3.66 -9.30 37.42
CA ASP A 125 3.24 -10.70 37.55
C ASP A 125 2.26 -11.12 36.45
N PHE A 126 2.24 -10.39 35.32
CA PHE A 126 1.54 -10.85 34.12
C PHE A 126 2.08 -12.23 33.70
N THR A 127 1.22 -13.00 33.03
CA THR A 127 1.60 -14.32 32.50
C THR A 127 1.63 -14.27 30.99
N GLN A 128 2.24 -15.28 30.36
CA GLN A 128 2.30 -15.37 28.91
C GLN A 128 1.73 -16.70 28.42
N THR A 129 1.00 -16.64 27.32
CA THR A 129 0.58 -17.80 26.53
C THR A 129 1.09 -17.63 25.11
N THR A 130 1.27 -18.74 24.40
CA THR A 130 1.76 -18.75 23.02
C THR A 130 0.71 -19.36 22.11
N ASP A 131 0.68 -18.91 20.87
CA ASP A 131 -0.14 -19.51 19.82
C ASP A 131 0.49 -20.82 19.32
N GLN A 132 0.12 -21.21 18.10
CA GLN A 132 0.67 -22.37 17.42
C GLN A 132 2.20 -22.29 17.37
N ALA A 133 2.85 -23.35 17.85
CA ALA A 133 4.28 -23.53 17.67
C ALA A 133 4.59 -23.89 16.21
N PHE A 134 5.67 -23.33 15.68
CA PHE A 134 6.27 -23.85 14.46
C PHE A 134 6.81 -25.26 14.69
N GLU A 135 6.83 -26.08 13.64
CA GLU A 135 7.44 -27.39 13.71
C GLU A 135 8.95 -27.29 13.97
N GLY A 136 9.47 -28.16 14.83
CA GLY A 136 10.88 -28.19 15.20
C GLY A 136 11.24 -27.29 16.39
N TYR A 137 12.55 -27.19 16.65
CA TYR A 137 13.14 -26.37 17.70
C TYR A 137 14.62 -26.13 17.40
N ASN A 138 15.21 -25.13 18.03
CA ASN A 138 16.63 -24.84 17.98
C ASN A 138 17.31 -25.15 19.32
N ASN A 139 18.59 -25.53 19.25
CA ASN A 139 19.48 -25.63 20.41
C ASN A 139 20.63 -24.64 20.22
N TYR A 140 20.95 -23.86 21.25
CA TYR A 140 22.02 -22.89 21.21
C TYR A 140 23.09 -23.24 22.23
N TYR A 141 24.37 -23.22 21.82
CA TYR A 141 25.51 -23.38 22.71
C TYR A 141 26.40 -22.14 22.52
N LEU A 142 26.12 -21.11 23.31
CA LEU A 142 26.76 -19.80 23.20
C LEU A 142 27.46 -19.47 24.52
N GLU A 143 28.32 -18.46 24.49
CA GLU A 143 29.00 -17.97 25.70
C GLU A 143 28.01 -17.54 26.80
N SER A 144 26.85 -17.01 26.40
CA SER A 144 25.74 -16.67 27.30
C SER A 144 25.00 -17.89 27.88
N CYS A 145 25.08 -19.05 27.23
CA CYS A 145 24.43 -20.29 27.65
C CYS A 145 25.37 -21.49 27.44
N PRO A 146 26.47 -21.60 28.21
CA PRO A 146 27.51 -22.61 27.98
C PRO A 146 27.03 -24.04 28.24
N LYS A 147 25.96 -24.20 29.03
CA LYS A 147 25.26 -25.49 29.25
C LYS A 147 24.22 -25.81 28.17
N GLY A 148 24.05 -24.92 27.21
CA GLY A 148 23.05 -24.98 26.15
C GLY A 148 21.70 -24.38 26.54
N ALA A 149 21.10 -23.61 25.64
CA ALA A 149 19.67 -23.32 25.65
C ALA A 149 18.99 -24.34 24.72
N LEU A 150 18.33 -25.34 25.30
CA LEU A 150 17.80 -26.50 24.58
C LEU A 150 16.30 -26.39 24.30
N ASN A 151 15.87 -27.01 23.20
CA ASN A 151 14.48 -27.08 22.76
C ASN A 151 13.81 -25.70 22.69
N VAL A 152 14.54 -24.71 22.17
CA VAL A 152 14.05 -23.35 21.98
C VAL A 152 13.05 -23.35 20.83
N ARG A 153 11.80 -23.04 21.14
CA ARG A 153 10.69 -23.02 20.18
C ARG A 153 10.36 -21.61 19.72
N SER A 154 9.75 -21.54 18.54
CA SER A 154 9.19 -20.32 18.00
C SER A 154 7.69 -20.50 17.75
N TYR A 155 6.94 -19.41 17.90
CA TYR A 155 5.48 -19.41 17.85
C TYR A 155 4.96 -18.38 16.85
N THR A 156 3.75 -18.60 16.34
CA THR A 156 3.07 -17.67 15.42
C THR A 156 2.60 -16.37 16.10
N GLY A 157 2.46 -16.42 17.42
CA GLY A 157 2.05 -15.28 18.25
C GLY A 157 2.24 -15.55 19.74
N VAL A 158 2.20 -14.48 20.52
CA VAL A 158 2.39 -14.47 21.98
C VAL A 158 1.41 -13.50 22.60
N THR A 159 0.69 -13.95 23.64
CA THR A 159 -0.19 -13.11 24.46
C THR A 159 0.42 -12.90 25.83
N LEU A 160 0.56 -11.63 26.22
CA LEU A 160 0.82 -11.22 27.60
C LEU A 160 -0.52 -11.00 28.30
N ASN A 161 -0.89 -11.93 29.17
CA ASN A 161 -2.15 -11.96 29.88
C ASN A 161 -2.08 -11.09 31.14
N ASN A 162 -3.07 -10.23 31.32
CA ASN A 162 -3.16 -9.28 32.43
C ASN A 162 -1.91 -8.38 32.54
N LEU A 163 -1.39 -7.94 31.38
CA LEU A 163 -0.28 -6.98 31.31
C LEU A 163 -0.63 -5.69 32.08
N TYR A 164 -1.87 -5.24 31.95
CA TYR A 164 -2.53 -4.36 32.89
C TYR A 164 -3.75 -5.08 33.46
N ASN A 165 -4.29 -4.56 34.57
CA ASN A 165 -5.48 -5.15 35.17
C ASN A 165 -6.64 -5.17 34.15
N GLY A 166 -7.05 -6.38 33.74
CA GLY A 166 -8.10 -6.60 32.75
C GLY A 166 -7.70 -6.36 31.29
N ILE A 167 -6.40 -6.23 30.98
CA ILE A 167 -5.91 -5.98 29.62
C ILE A 167 -4.84 -6.99 29.24
N ASN A 168 -5.08 -7.70 28.13
CA ASN A 168 -4.11 -8.56 27.48
C ASN A 168 -3.46 -7.83 26.30
N LEU A 169 -2.21 -8.15 25.99
CA LEU A 169 -1.52 -7.69 24.80
C LEU A 169 -1.10 -8.88 23.95
N HIS A 170 -1.62 -8.97 22.74
CA HIS A 170 -1.35 -10.08 21.82
C HIS A 170 -0.47 -9.60 20.66
N TYR A 171 0.71 -10.18 20.49
CA TYR A 171 1.59 -9.97 19.33
C TYR A 171 1.50 -11.16 18.38
N TYR A 172 1.39 -10.88 17.09
CA TYR A 172 1.26 -11.92 16.06
C TYR A 172 1.77 -11.43 14.70
N GLU A 173 1.87 -12.36 13.76
CA GLU A 173 2.18 -12.08 12.37
C GLU A 173 0.89 -11.99 11.53
N LYS A 174 0.77 -10.95 10.70
CA LYS A 174 -0.29 -10.82 9.71
C LYS A 174 0.28 -10.31 8.39
N GLU A 175 0.19 -11.11 7.34
CA GLU A 175 0.64 -10.77 5.98
C GLU A 175 2.12 -10.32 5.90
N GLY A 176 2.99 -11.02 6.62
CA GLY A 176 4.42 -10.75 6.75
C GLY A 176 4.77 -9.59 7.68
N LYS A 177 3.81 -9.09 8.47
CA LYS A 177 4.00 -7.90 9.32
C LYS A 177 3.77 -8.18 10.79
N LEU A 178 4.52 -7.47 11.62
CA LEU A 178 4.36 -7.51 13.06
C LEU A 178 3.08 -6.75 13.42
N LYS A 179 2.16 -7.42 14.08
CA LYS A 179 0.90 -6.86 14.58
C LYS A 179 0.84 -6.99 16.10
N HIS A 180 0.06 -6.12 16.71
CA HIS A 180 -0.30 -6.27 18.10
C HIS A 180 -1.68 -5.69 18.41
N ASP A 181 -2.42 -6.37 19.27
CA ASP A 181 -3.75 -5.97 19.71
C ASP A 181 -3.78 -5.88 21.24
N TYR A 182 -4.34 -4.79 21.77
CA TYR A 182 -4.74 -4.75 23.18
C TYR A 182 -6.18 -5.24 23.29
N ILE A 183 -6.38 -6.32 24.03
CA ILE A 183 -7.72 -6.86 24.35
C ILE A 183 -8.09 -6.38 25.75
N VAL A 184 -9.03 -5.45 25.82
CA VAL A 184 -9.50 -4.81 27.06
C VAL A 184 -10.83 -5.43 27.46
N ALA A 185 -10.85 -6.10 28.62
CA ALA A 185 -12.04 -6.76 29.14
C ALA A 185 -13.15 -5.75 29.50
N PRO A 186 -14.43 -6.17 29.54
CA PRO A 186 -15.51 -5.35 30.07
C PRO A 186 -15.20 -4.71 31.42
N ASN A 187 -15.63 -3.46 31.60
CA ASN A 187 -15.45 -2.62 32.79
C ASN A 187 -13.99 -2.30 33.13
N THR A 188 -13.07 -2.46 32.17
CA THR A 188 -11.65 -2.14 32.35
C THR A 188 -11.32 -0.75 31.79
N ASP A 189 -10.50 0.01 32.51
CA ASP A 189 -10.00 1.29 32.02
C ASP A 189 -8.85 1.10 31.04
N TYR A 190 -9.08 1.36 29.76
CA TYR A 190 -8.06 1.28 28.71
C TYR A 190 -6.95 2.33 28.89
N LYS A 191 -7.16 3.40 29.66
CA LYS A 191 -6.17 4.47 29.90
C LYS A 191 -4.97 4.02 30.73
N GLN A 192 -5.02 2.81 31.27
CA GLN A 192 -3.87 2.12 31.84
C GLN A 192 -2.76 1.91 30.79
N ILE A 193 -3.13 1.76 29.52
CA ILE A 193 -2.17 1.53 28.43
C ILE A 193 -1.40 2.82 28.14
N GLN A 194 -0.15 2.84 28.58
CA GLN A 194 0.78 3.95 28.41
C GLN A 194 2.17 3.40 28.11
N LEU A 195 2.80 3.87 27.03
CA LEU A 195 4.15 3.46 26.66
C LEU A 195 5.08 4.67 26.66
N LYS A 196 6.12 4.64 27.50
CA LYS A 196 7.21 5.62 27.46
C LYS A 196 8.16 5.23 26.33
N VAL A 197 8.35 6.15 25.39
CA VAL A 197 9.27 6.00 24.26
C VAL A 197 10.63 6.56 24.63
N GLU A 198 11.66 5.72 24.54
CA GLU A 198 13.06 6.08 24.72
C GLU A 198 13.84 5.79 23.43
N GLY A 199 14.77 6.69 23.09
CA GLY A 199 15.58 6.55 21.88
C GLY A 199 14.87 6.99 20.59
N ALA A 200 13.70 7.62 20.63
CA ALA A 200 13.09 8.20 19.43
C ALA A 200 12.30 9.46 19.76
N SER A 201 12.21 10.40 18.81
CA SER A 201 11.22 11.46 18.89
C SER A 201 9.88 10.96 18.35
N VAL A 202 8.78 11.46 18.93
CA VAL A 202 7.42 10.94 18.68
C VAL A 202 6.53 12.06 18.16
N SER A 203 5.76 11.78 17.10
CA SER A 203 4.74 12.69 16.58
C SER A 203 3.55 11.92 15.99
N VAL A 204 2.43 12.63 15.74
CA VAL A 204 1.28 12.10 15.00
C VAL A 204 1.16 12.84 13.67
N ASN A 205 1.04 12.09 12.58
CA ASN A 205 0.84 12.63 11.23
C ASN A 205 -0.60 13.13 11.03
N LYS A 206 -0.84 13.89 9.95
CA LYS A 206 -2.18 14.39 9.59
C LYS A 206 -3.20 13.27 9.33
N ASP A 207 -2.73 12.11 8.88
CA ASP A 207 -3.55 10.90 8.67
C ASP A 207 -3.85 10.13 9.97
N GLY A 208 -3.37 10.63 11.12
CA GLY A 208 -3.54 10.00 12.43
C GLY A 208 -2.52 8.91 12.75
N SER A 209 -1.55 8.61 11.87
CA SER A 209 -0.49 7.63 12.15
C SER A 209 0.55 8.14 13.15
N LEU A 210 1.08 7.26 14.00
CA LEU A 210 2.15 7.53 14.95
C LEU A 210 3.51 7.36 14.28
N LEU A 211 4.41 8.32 14.48
CA LEU A 211 5.75 8.32 13.91
C LEU A 211 6.80 8.32 15.02
N LEU A 212 7.67 7.30 15.01
CA LEU A 212 8.88 7.24 15.83
C LEU A 212 10.07 7.57 14.92
N THR A 213 10.70 8.72 15.14
CA THR A 213 11.82 9.19 14.31
C THR A 213 13.15 8.92 15.01
N THR A 214 14.07 8.30 14.29
CA THR A 214 15.43 7.99 14.72
C THR A 214 16.46 8.48 13.69
N PRO A 215 17.76 8.52 14.05
CA PRO A 215 18.83 8.79 13.08
C PRO A 215 18.94 7.75 11.94
N LEU A 216 18.44 6.52 12.13
CA LEU A 216 18.45 5.48 11.09
C LEU A 216 17.19 5.45 10.22
N GLY A 217 16.22 6.31 10.51
CA GLY A 217 14.96 6.37 9.77
C GLY A 217 13.75 6.46 10.69
N LYS A 218 12.58 6.17 10.13
CA LYS A 218 11.30 6.33 10.80
C LYS A 218 10.59 4.99 10.92
N ILE A 219 10.02 4.71 12.09
CA ILE A 219 9.05 3.63 12.28
C ILE A 219 7.67 4.29 12.33
N GLN A 220 6.73 3.77 11.56
CA GLN A 220 5.38 4.31 11.48
C GLN A 220 4.37 3.22 11.88
N GLU A 221 3.56 3.53 12.88
CA GLU A 221 2.36 2.77 13.25
C GLU A 221 1.14 3.53 12.72
N GLY A 222 0.14 2.84 12.17
CA GLY A 222 -1.05 3.50 11.65
C GLY A 222 -1.89 4.15 12.73
N ALA A 223 -2.94 4.86 12.31
CA ALA A 223 -3.95 5.35 13.23
C ALA A 223 -4.58 4.17 13.99
N PRO A 224 -4.88 4.32 15.29
CA PRO A 224 -5.45 3.23 16.06
C PRO A 224 -6.88 2.98 15.57
N ILE A 225 -7.17 1.73 15.22
CA ILE A 225 -8.52 1.28 14.96
C ILE A 225 -9.00 0.51 16.18
N VAL A 226 -10.23 0.77 16.59
CA VAL A 226 -10.82 0.13 17.76
C VAL A 226 -12.06 -0.63 17.33
N TYR A 227 -12.16 -1.91 17.71
CA TYR A 227 -13.33 -2.74 17.46
C TYR A 227 -14.06 -3.07 18.75
N GLN A 228 -15.39 -2.97 18.71
CA GLN A 228 -16.26 -3.39 19.79
C GLN A 228 -17.56 -3.94 19.21
N ASN A 229 -17.90 -5.19 19.53
CA ASN A 229 -19.10 -5.88 19.05
C ASN A 229 -19.28 -5.79 17.51
N GLY A 230 -18.20 -6.03 16.75
CA GLY A 230 -18.17 -5.98 15.29
C GLY A 230 -18.25 -4.58 14.68
N LYS A 231 -18.29 -3.51 15.48
CA LYS A 231 -18.28 -2.11 15.01
C LYS A 231 -16.91 -1.49 15.22
N GLN A 232 -16.47 -0.71 14.24
CA GLN A 232 -15.30 0.14 14.36
C GLN A 232 -15.66 1.44 15.10
N LEU A 233 -14.85 1.81 16.09
CA LEU A 233 -14.93 3.05 16.84
C LEU A 233 -13.80 4.00 16.42
N LYS A 234 -14.02 5.29 16.59
CA LYS A 234 -12.99 6.31 16.38
C LYS A 234 -12.02 6.32 17.55
N ALA A 235 -10.74 6.35 17.23
CA ALA A 235 -9.67 6.52 18.20
C ALA A 235 -8.52 7.35 17.62
N LYS A 236 -7.67 7.89 18.49
CA LYS A 236 -6.47 8.60 18.11
C LYS A 236 -5.33 8.35 19.11
N TRP A 237 -4.11 8.50 18.63
CA TRP A 237 -2.92 8.55 19.48
C TRP A 237 -2.92 9.83 20.30
N VAL A 238 -2.50 9.72 21.56
CA VAL A 238 -2.25 10.84 22.46
C VAL A 238 -0.80 10.76 22.92
N ILE A 239 -0.05 11.85 22.71
CA ILE A 239 1.34 11.99 23.14
C ILE A 239 1.38 12.99 24.29
N LYS A 240 1.96 12.59 25.42
CA LYS A 240 2.34 13.49 26.51
C LYS A 240 3.85 13.48 26.65
N THR A 241 4.46 14.65 26.75
CA THR A 241 5.89 14.73 27.05
C THR A 241 6.07 14.66 28.56
N ASP A 242 6.94 13.77 29.03
CA ASP A 242 7.32 13.73 30.44
C ASP A 242 8.30 14.86 30.80
N SER A 243 8.65 14.97 32.08
CA SER A 243 9.60 15.96 32.59
C SER A 243 11.01 15.84 32.01
N GLU A 244 11.34 14.70 31.40
CA GLU A 244 12.65 14.40 30.81
C GLU A 244 12.66 14.62 29.29
N GLY A 245 11.54 15.07 28.70
CA GLY A 245 11.40 15.28 27.27
C GLY A 245 11.03 14.03 26.47
N SER A 246 10.84 12.88 27.13
CA SER A 246 10.45 11.62 26.48
C SER A 246 8.94 11.59 26.21
N GLY A 247 8.55 11.01 25.06
CA GLY A 247 7.14 10.90 24.68
C GLY A 247 6.48 9.70 25.37
N VAL A 248 5.38 9.92 26.07
CA VAL A 248 4.47 8.88 26.56
C VAL A 248 3.29 8.80 25.62
N ILE A 249 3.15 7.67 24.93
CA ILE A 249 2.05 7.39 23.99
C ILE A 249 0.91 6.65 24.69
N SER A 250 -0.31 7.00 24.33
CA SER A 250 -1.56 6.41 24.83
C SER A 250 -2.68 6.59 23.81
N PHE A 251 -3.90 6.17 24.15
CA PHE A 251 -5.06 6.22 23.26
C PHE A 251 -6.15 7.16 23.81
N GLU A 252 -6.93 7.73 22.91
CA GLU A 252 -8.24 8.32 23.21
C GLU A 252 -9.28 7.67 22.31
N ILE A 253 -10.36 7.17 22.91
CA ILE A 253 -11.36 6.33 22.24
C ILE A 253 -12.72 6.97 22.45
N GLU A 254 -13.44 7.22 21.36
CA GLU A 254 -14.73 7.91 21.38
C GLU A 254 -15.90 6.91 21.47
N ASN A 255 -16.91 7.24 22.27
CA ASN A 255 -18.22 6.59 22.31
C ASN A 255 -18.21 5.06 22.52
N TYR A 256 -17.20 4.51 23.21
CA TYR A 256 -17.17 3.09 23.55
C TYR A 256 -18.13 2.75 24.70
N ASN A 257 -18.70 1.55 24.66
CA ASN A 257 -19.50 0.99 25.74
C ASN A 257 -18.58 0.24 26.71
N LYS A 258 -18.43 0.77 27.94
CA LYS A 258 -17.59 0.17 28.98
C LYS A 258 -17.98 -1.25 29.37
N ASN A 259 -19.22 -1.68 29.12
CA ASN A 259 -19.70 -3.02 29.51
C ASN A 259 -19.33 -4.11 28.50
N LEU A 260 -18.66 -3.76 27.40
CA LEU A 260 -18.28 -4.69 26.33
C LEU A 260 -16.76 -4.71 26.19
N GLU A 261 -16.25 -5.83 25.68
CA GLU A 261 -14.84 -5.95 25.31
C GLU A 261 -14.47 -4.92 24.23
N LEU A 262 -13.20 -4.51 24.24
CA LEU A 262 -12.65 -3.53 23.32
C LEU A 262 -11.31 -4.05 22.80
N ILE A 263 -11.16 -4.12 21.48
CA ILE A 263 -9.92 -4.51 20.81
C ILE A 263 -9.31 -3.25 20.18
N ILE A 264 -8.10 -2.88 20.61
CA ILE A 264 -7.35 -1.75 20.05
C ILE A 264 -6.25 -2.33 19.13
N ASP A 265 -6.38 -2.11 17.82
CA ASP A 265 -5.47 -2.57 16.76
C ASP A 265 -4.86 -1.37 16.01
N PRO A 266 -3.60 -1.01 16.27
CA PRO A 266 -2.84 -0.12 15.39
C PRO A 266 -2.61 -0.75 14.00
N VAL A 267 -3.16 -0.11 12.95
CA VAL A 267 -3.03 -0.63 11.58
C VAL A 267 -1.59 -0.53 11.08
N THR A 268 -1.03 -1.60 10.55
CA THR A 268 0.21 -1.52 9.78
C THR A 268 -0.11 -1.08 8.34
N ARG A 269 0.47 0.03 7.89
CA ARG A 269 0.32 0.51 6.51
C ARG A 269 0.67 -0.61 5.53
N LEU A 270 -0.24 -0.98 4.62
CA LEU A 270 -0.05 -2.10 3.68
C LEU A 270 1.10 -1.84 2.71
N TRP A 271 1.07 -0.72 2.01
CA TRP A 271 2.18 -0.18 1.24
C TRP A 271 1.87 1.28 0.88
N GLY A 272 2.81 1.93 0.22
CA GLY A 272 2.60 3.19 -0.45
C GLY A 272 3.90 3.68 -1.06
N THR A 273 3.79 4.35 -2.19
CA THR A 273 4.94 4.86 -2.94
C THR A 273 4.60 6.24 -3.47
N TYR A 274 5.62 7.01 -3.83
CA TYR A 274 5.45 8.10 -4.78
C TYR A 274 5.42 7.50 -6.18
N TYR A 275 4.62 8.09 -7.07
CA TYR A 275 4.58 7.71 -8.48
C TYR A 275 4.40 8.95 -9.34
N GLY A 276 5.37 9.18 -10.21
CA GLY A 276 5.57 10.42 -10.94
C GLY A 276 6.99 10.47 -11.51
N ASP A 277 7.29 11.47 -12.32
CA ASP A 277 8.62 11.79 -12.81
C ASP A 277 9.10 13.15 -12.28
N ALA A 278 9.88 13.89 -13.08
CA ALA A 278 10.45 15.18 -12.68
C ALA A 278 9.53 16.37 -13.00
N GLY A 279 8.46 16.17 -13.77
CA GLY A 279 7.47 17.18 -14.14
C GLY A 279 6.27 17.23 -13.18
N ASN A 280 5.17 17.80 -13.67
CA ASN A 280 3.90 17.81 -12.97
C ASN A 280 3.11 16.54 -13.30
N ASP A 281 2.94 15.68 -12.30
CA ASP A 281 2.11 14.49 -12.38
C ASP A 281 0.85 14.63 -11.53
N ASN A 282 -0.31 14.41 -12.16
CA ASN A 282 -1.60 14.44 -11.49
C ASN A 282 -2.26 13.07 -11.57
N ALA A 283 -2.52 12.44 -10.43
CA ALA A 283 -3.33 11.23 -10.37
C ALA A 283 -4.81 11.62 -10.28
N ASN A 284 -5.60 11.19 -11.27
CA ASN A 284 -7.01 11.58 -11.41
C ASN A 284 -7.97 10.45 -11.02
N SER A 285 -7.58 9.18 -11.19
CA SER A 285 -8.46 8.03 -10.92
C SER A 285 -7.70 6.79 -10.51
N CYS A 286 -8.34 5.92 -9.73
CA CYS A 286 -7.84 4.59 -9.43
C CYS A 286 -8.95 3.54 -9.46
N ALA A 287 -8.57 2.30 -9.78
CA ALA A 287 -9.46 1.14 -9.80
C ALA A 287 -8.71 -0.10 -9.32
N THR A 288 -9.47 -1.12 -8.89
CA THR A 288 -8.90 -2.42 -8.48
C THR A 288 -9.49 -3.56 -9.29
N ASP A 289 -8.69 -4.57 -9.64
CA ASP A 289 -9.23 -5.82 -10.19
C ASP A 289 -9.52 -6.85 -9.08
N ALA A 290 -10.16 -7.97 -9.44
CA ALA A 290 -10.53 -9.03 -8.50
C ALA A 290 -9.33 -9.74 -7.84
N ALA A 291 -8.12 -9.59 -8.41
CA ALA A 291 -6.88 -10.11 -7.83
C ALA A 291 -6.23 -9.11 -6.84
N GLY A 292 -6.85 -7.96 -6.61
CA GLY A 292 -6.35 -6.91 -5.73
C GLY A 292 -5.22 -6.09 -6.34
N ASN A 293 -5.02 -6.13 -7.67
CA ASN A 293 -4.11 -5.20 -8.33
C ASN A 293 -4.75 -3.81 -8.37
N VAL A 294 -3.94 -2.77 -8.24
CA VAL A 294 -4.36 -1.37 -8.26
C VAL A 294 -3.91 -0.74 -9.57
N TYR A 295 -4.83 -0.10 -10.27
CA TYR A 295 -4.58 0.72 -11.44
C TYR A 295 -4.68 2.20 -11.04
N LEU A 296 -3.72 3.01 -11.46
CA LEU A 296 -3.71 4.45 -11.25
C LEU A 296 -3.62 5.13 -12.61
N LEU A 297 -4.52 6.06 -12.86
CA LEU A 297 -4.62 6.86 -14.07
C LEU A 297 -4.39 8.33 -13.75
N GLY A 298 -3.72 9.03 -14.64
CA GLY A 298 -3.44 10.44 -14.47
C GLY A 298 -2.96 11.12 -15.74
N ALA A 299 -2.31 12.26 -15.55
CA ALA A 299 -1.65 13.03 -16.60
C ALA A 299 -0.25 13.47 -16.15
N THR A 300 0.69 13.55 -17.09
CA THR A 300 2.09 13.96 -16.88
C THR A 300 2.54 14.93 -17.98
N ASP A 301 3.35 15.95 -17.65
CA ASP A 301 3.89 16.93 -18.62
C ASP A 301 5.37 16.72 -18.95
N ALA A 302 6.01 15.67 -18.42
CA ALA A 302 7.46 15.60 -18.48
C ALA A 302 7.98 14.99 -19.77
N ASN A 303 8.89 15.75 -20.37
CA ASN A 303 9.68 15.40 -21.54
C ASN A 303 11.00 14.68 -21.21
N THR A 304 11.28 14.42 -19.93
CA THR A 304 12.54 13.80 -19.48
C THR A 304 12.30 12.67 -18.46
N GLY A 305 12.28 11.43 -18.95
CA GLY A 305 12.41 10.23 -18.10
C GLY A 305 11.42 9.12 -18.41
N THR A 306 11.83 7.86 -18.15
CA THR A 306 10.98 6.66 -18.28
C THR A 306 10.40 6.25 -16.92
N VAL A 307 10.12 7.21 -16.03
CA VAL A 307 9.68 6.85 -14.66
C VAL A 307 8.23 6.39 -14.67
N ILE A 308 7.38 6.97 -15.53
CA ILE A 308 5.99 6.57 -15.70
C ILE A 308 5.82 5.26 -16.48
N ALA A 309 6.48 5.13 -17.63
CA ALA A 309 6.31 3.98 -18.51
C ALA A 309 7.38 2.90 -18.30
N THR A 310 6.98 1.64 -18.33
CA THR A 310 7.92 0.50 -18.30
C THR A 310 8.46 0.18 -19.69
N VAL A 311 9.65 -0.41 -19.76
CA VAL A 311 10.21 -0.90 -21.03
C VAL A 311 9.23 -1.90 -21.67
N GLY A 312 8.95 -1.72 -22.97
CA GLY A 312 8.00 -2.56 -23.70
C GLY A 312 6.52 -2.19 -23.52
N ALA A 313 6.23 -1.08 -22.84
CA ALA A 313 4.86 -0.54 -22.73
C ALA A 313 4.30 -0.10 -24.09
N HIS A 314 2.98 0.10 -24.13
CA HIS A 314 2.29 0.61 -25.33
C HIS A 314 2.90 1.92 -25.84
N GLN A 315 3.17 2.85 -24.93
CA GLN A 315 3.88 4.09 -25.20
C GLN A 315 4.90 4.34 -24.09
N THR A 316 6.18 4.22 -24.43
CA THR A 316 7.29 4.30 -23.48
C THR A 316 7.81 5.72 -23.22
N ILE A 317 7.36 6.69 -24.02
CA ILE A 317 7.83 8.07 -24.00
C ILE A 317 6.63 8.99 -24.17
N TYR A 318 6.65 10.11 -23.45
CA TYR A 318 5.78 11.26 -23.64
C TYR A 318 5.62 11.63 -25.13
N GLY A 319 4.38 11.71 -25.59
CA GLY A 319 3.97 11.94 -26.97
C GLY A 319 4.15 13.39 -27.42
N GLY A 320 4.08 14.34 -26.48
CA GLY A 320 4.22 15.77 -26.75
C GLY A 320 3.10 16.60 -26.12
N GLY A 321 3.01 17.87 -26.52
CA GLY A 321 1.97 18.78 -26.06
C GLY A 321 2.09 19.20 -24.60
N ALA A 322 0.95 19.43 -23.94
CA ALA A 322 0.91 19.99 -22.58
C ALA A 322 0.87 18.92 -21.48
N TYR A 323 0.18 17.82 -21.74
CA TYR A 323 0.08 16.65 -20.85
C TYR A 323 -0.23 15.42 -21.70
N ASP A 324 0.31 14.27 -21.29
CA ASP A 324 -0.10 12.96 -21.76
C ASP A 324 -0.80 12.22 -20.62
N ALA A 325 -1.81 11.41 -20.94
CA ALA A 325 -2.37 10.52 -19.94
C ALA A 325 -1.34 9.43 -19.60
N PHE A 326 -1.41 8.88 -18.39
CA PHE A 326 -0.66 7.68 -18.04
C PHE A 326 -1.52 6.66 -17.31
N LEU A 327 -1.14 5.39 -17.44
CA LEU A 327 -1.74 4.28 -16.72
C LEU A 327 -0.65 3.40 -16.11
N VAL A 328 -0.76 3.11 -14.81
CA VAL A 328 0.16 2.19 -14.11
C VAL A 328 -0.63 1.13 -13.35
N LYS A 329 -0.08 -0.09 -13.31
CA LYS A 329 -0.58 -1.20 -12.51
C LYS A 329 0.40 -1.57 -11.39
N PHE A 330 -0.09 -1.71 -10.18
CA PHE A 330 0.60 -2.28 -9.02
C PHE A 330 -0.09 -3.58 -8.60
N ASN A 331 0.65 -4.55 -8.06
CA ASN A 331 0.04 -5.68 -7.37
C ASN A 331 -0.43 -5.29 -5.96
N SER A 332 -1.11 -6.21 -5.27
CA SER A 332 -1.63 -6.01 -3.91
C SER A 332 -0.55 -5.68 -2.86
N SER A 333 0.72 -5.99 -3.15
CA SER A 333 1.89 -5.67 -2.32
C SER A 333 2.54 -4.31 -2.66
N GLY A 334 1.99 -3.55 -3.62
CA GLY A 334 2.53 -2.26 -4.05
C GLY A 334 3.69 -2.33 -5.02
N VAL A 335 3.98 -3.50 -5.61
CA VAL A 335 5.03 -3.65 -6.63
C VAL A 335 4.46 -3.28 -7.99
N ARG A 336 5.08 -2.33 -8.69
CA ARG A 336 4.69 -1.96 -10.06
C ARG A 336 4.87 -3.15 -11.00
N GLN A 337 3.80 -3.49 -11.70
CA GLN A 337 3.77 -4.54 -12.73
C GLN A 337 4.14 -3.97 -14.09
N TRP A 338 3.51 -2.85 -14.47
CA TRP A 338 3.78 -2.14 -15.72
C TRP A 338 3.22 -0.71 -15.64
N GLY A 339 3.66 0.16 -16.56
CA GLY A 339 3.10 1.49 -16.75
C GLY A 339 3.26 1.94 -18.20
N THR A 340 2.36 2.78 -18.69
CA THR A 340 2.39 3.33 -20.06
C THR A 340 1.93 4.77 -20.08
N CYS A 341 2.48 5.57 -20.98
CA CYS A 341 1.85 6.81 -21.41
C CYS A 341 0.69 6.51 -22.38
N TYR A 342 -0.16 7.50 -22.61
CA TYR A 342 -1.24 7.47 -23.58
C TYR A 342 -1.56 8.89 -24.04
N GLY A 343 -1.00 9.29 -25.17
CA GLY A 343 -1.19 10.63 -25.71
C GLY A 343 -0.44 10.86 -27.02
N GLY A 344 -0.58 12.06 -27.56
CA GLY A 344 -0.05 12.46 -28.86
C GLY A 344 0.62 13.83 -28.80
N SER A 345 0.48 14.62 -29.86
CA SER A 345 1.12 15.95 -29.93
C SER A 345 0.39 17.05 -29.16
N GLY A 346 -0.81 16.75 -28.64
CA GLY A 346 -1.72 17.67 -27.96
C GLY A 346 -1.74 17.46 -26.45
N MET A 347 -2.82 17.93 -25.82
CA MET A 347 -3.15 17.66 -24.44
C MET A 347 -4.04 16.42 -24.38
N ASP A 348 -3.61 15.43 -23.61
CA ASP A 348 -4.29 14.17 -23.34
C ASP A 348 -4.36 13.97 -21.83
N VAL A 349 -5.57 13.86 -21.29
CA VAL A 349 -5.78 13.76 -19.83
C VAL A 349 -6.71 12.59 -19.55
N GLY A 350 -6.23 11.61 -18.78
CA GLY A 350 -7.05 10.52 -18.27
C GLY A 350 -7.80 10.96 -17.02
N TYR A 351 -9.14 10.90 -17.04
CA TYR A 351 -10.00 11.32 -15.93
C TYR A 351 -10.59 10.17 -15.13
N SER A 352 -10.82 9.01 -15.76
CA SER A 352 -11.45 7.86 -15.08
C SER A 352 -10.92 6.54 -15.59
N CYS A 353 -10.74 5.57 -14.68
CA CYS A 353 -10.46 4.19 -15.02
C CYS A 353 -11.42 3.22 -14.33
N ALA A 354 -11.72 2.10 -14.99
CA ALA A 354 -12.53 1.01 -14.46
C ALA A 354 -12.01 -0.34 -14.93
N THR A 355 -12.16 -1.38 -14.12
CA THR A 355 -11.74 -2.75 -14.43
C THR A 355 -12.93 -3.63 -14.73
N ASP A 356 -12.82 -4.58 -15.66
CA ASP A 356 -13.82 -5.64 -15.81
C ASP A 356 -13.46 -6.90 -14.99
N ALA A 357 -14.40 -7.85 -14.93
CA ALA A 357 -14.24 -9.10 -14.18
C ALA A 357 -13.08 -9.97 -14.69
N THR A 358 -12.58 -9.73 -15.91
CA THR A 358 -11.43 -10.45 -16.49
C THR A 358 -10.10 -9.74 -16.25
N GLY A 359 -10.12 -8.59 -15.56
CA GLY A 359 -8.93 -7.81 -15.23
C GLY A 359 -8.45 -6.90 -16.37
N ASN A 360 -9.26 -6.69 -17.42
CA ASN A 360 -8.98 -5.59 -18.36
C ASN A 360 -9.28 -4.26 -17.69
N VAL A 361 -8.61 -3.21 -18.12
CA VAL A 361 -8.81 -1.84 -17.64
C VAL A 361 -9.22 -0.93 -18.79
N TYR A 362 -10.27 -0.16 -18.55
CA TYR A 362 -10.77 0.88 -19.43
C TYR A 362 -10.34 2.22 -18.85
N ILE A 363 -9.89 3.13 -19.70
CA ILE A 363 -9.61 4.51 -19.31
C ILE A 363 -10.37 5.47 -20.23
N ALA A 364 -10.88 6.54 -19.63
CA ALA A 364 -11.62 7.60 -20.28
C ALA A 364 -10.98 8.95 -19.99
N GLY A 365 -11.08 9.86 -20.95
CA GLY A 365 -10.45 11.16 -20.83
C GLY A 365 -10.80 12.15 -21.92
N PHE A 366 -9.99 13.20 -21.99
CA PHE A 366 -10.00 14.24 -23.02
C PHE A 366 -8.73 14.15 -23.86
N THR A 367 -8.85 14.44 -25.16
CA THR A 367 -7.72 14.57 -26.07
C THR A 367 -7.98 15.70 -27.06
N ASN A 368 -6.97 16.51 -27.36
CA ASN A 368 -6.93 17.31 -28.60
C ASN A 368 -5.77 16.89 -29.52
N SER A 369 -5.28 15.66 -29.32
CA SER A 369 -4.28 15.02 -30.17
C SER A 369 -4.94 14.45 -31.42
N ASN A 370 -4.56 14.99 -32.58
CA ASN A 370 -5.06 14.54 -33.89
C ASN A 370 -4.27 13.35 -34.49
N THR A 371 -3.40 12.73 -33.70
CA THR A 371 -2.60 11.55 -34.11
C THR A 371 -3.40 10.26 -33.97
N SER A 372 -4.10 9.90 -35.04
CA SER A 372 -5.12 8.85 -35.03
C SER A 372 -4.66 7.47 -34.54
N THR A 373 -3.38 7.08 -34.67
CA THR A 373 -2.89 5.76 -34.26
C THR A 373 -2.52 5.63 -32.78
N LEU A 374 -2.26 6.76 -32.10
CA LEU A 374 -1.91 6.79 -30.67
C LEU A 374 -3.15 6.78 -29.79
N ILE A 375 -4.25 7.40 -30.26
CA ILE A 375 -5.52 7.42 -29.51
C ILE A 375 -6.52 6.38 -30.03
N ALA A 376 -6.65 6.21 -31.34
CA ALA A 376 -7.62 5.30 -31.91
C ALA A 376 -6.95 4.08 -32.56
N THR A 377 -7.63 2.95 -32.51
CA THR A 377 -7.28 1.77 -33.32
C THR A 377 -7.94 1.86 -34.69
N SER A 378 -7.40 1.18 -35.70
CA SER A 378 -7.90 1.23 -37.09
C SER A 378 -9.35 0.77 -37.28
N VAL A 379 -9.89 -0.01 -36.34
CA VAL A 379 -11.27 -0.51 -36.33
C VAL A 379 -12.12 0.11 -35.21
N ALA A 380 -11.70 1.26 -34.69
CA ALA A 380 -12.42 1.98 -33.64
C ALA A 380 -13.79 2.48 -34.11
N HIS A 381 -14.65 2.80 -33.15
CA HIS A 381 -15.92 3.49 -33.41
C HIS A 381 -15.70 4.83 -34.13
N GLN A 382 -14.70 5.59 -33.68
CA GLN A 382 -14.25 6.82 -34.29
C GLN A 382 -12.72 6.82 -34.36
N THR A 383 -12.21 6.81 -35.59
CA THR A 383 -10.77 6.73 -35.89
C THR A 383 -10.14 8.10 -36.14
N VAL A 384 -10.95 9.14 -36.30
CA VAL A 384 -10.52 10.49 -36.64
C VAL A 384 -11.09 11.47 -35.63
N TYR A 385 -10.20 12.32 -35.13
CA TYR A 385 -10.48 13.44 -34.27
C TYR A 385 -11.44 14.46 -34.93
N GLY A 386 -12.52 14.82 -34.23
CA GLY A 386 -13.68 15.52 -34.81
C GLY A 386 -13.73 17.04 -34.62
N GLY A 387 -13.14 17.59 -33.55
CA GLY A 387 -13.40 18.97 -33.12
C GLY A 387 -12.22 19.71 -32.48
N ASN A 388 -12.50 20.46 -31.40
CA ASN A 388 -11.51 21.21 -30.61
C ASN A 388 -10.94 20.42 -29.43
N GLY A 389 -11.66 19.36 -29.05
CA GLY A 389 -11.21 18.28 -28.19
C GLY A 389 -12.26 17.18 -28.18
N ASP A 390 -11.83 15.92 -28.20
CA ASP A 390 -12.73 14.78 -28.19
C ASP A 390 -12.57 14.03 -26.86
N ALA A 391 -13.62 13.36 -26.42
CA ALA A 391 -13.44 12.34 -25.41
C ALA A 391 -12.67 11.17 -26.02
N PHE A 392 -11.91 10.43 -25.22
CA PHE A 392 -11.38 9.14 -25.65
C PHE A 392 -11.83 8.02 -24.70
N LEU A 393 -11.89 6.81 -25.24
CA LEU A 393 -12.09 5.58 -24.48
C LEU A 393 -11.16 4.51 -25.03
N VAL A 394 -10.38 3.87 -24.15
CA VAL A 394 -9.43 2.83 -24.54
C VAL A 394 -9.45 1.69 -23.53
N LYS A 395 -9.26 0.47 -24.05
CA LYS A 395 -9.18 -0.76 -23.29
C LYS A 395 -7.76 -1.34 -23.35
N PHE A 396 -7.21 -1.68 -22.20
CA PHE A 396 -5.99 -2.48 -22.04
C PHE A 396 -6.32 -3.81 -21.37
N ASP A 397 -5.58 -4.87 -21.73
CA ASP A 397 -5.64 -6.11 -20.98
C ASP A 397 -4.86 -6.05 -19.66
N ALA A 398 -4.94 -7.12 -18.87
CA ALA A 398 -4.25 -7.22 -17.58
C ALA A 398 -2.72 -7.12 -17.67
N SER A 399 -2.15 -7.33 -18.87
CA SER A 399 -0.72 -7.24 -19.20
C SER A 399 -0.30 -5.87 -19.73
N GLY A 400 -1.23 -4.93 -19.86
CA GLY A 400 -0.96 -3.57 -20.34
C GLY A 400 -0.90 -3.46 -21.86
N VAL A 401 -1.43 -4.45 -22.60
CA VAL A 401 -1.53 -4.40 -24.07
C VAL A 401 -2.85 -3.75 -24.46
N ARG A 402 -2.77 -2.70 -25.29
CA ARG A 402 -3.95 -2.01 -25.83
C ARG A 402 -4.75 -2.93 -26.73
N GLN A 403 -6.01 -3.17 -26.38
CA GLN A 403 -6.93 -4.00 -27.14
C GLN A 403 -7.65 -3.19 -28.22
N TRP A 404 -8.17 -2.03 -27.84
CA TRP A 404 -8.81 -1.06 -28.74
C TRP A 404 -8.82 0.32 -28.09
N GLY A 405 -8.90 1.38 -28.91
CA GLY A 405 -9.06 2.75 -28.48
C GLY A 405 -9.90 3.52 -29.49
N THR A 406 -10.70 4.48 -29.04
CA THR A 406 -11.57 5.29 -29.90
C THR A 406 -11.59 6.73 -29.41
N TYR A 407 -11.70 7.66 -30.36
CA TYR A 407 -12.25 8.98 -30.06
C TYR A 407 -13.76 8.86 -29.80
N TYR A 408 -14.33 9.89 -29.20
CA TYR A 408 -15.76 10.05 -29.01
C TYR A 408 -16.12 11.53 -28.94
N GLY A 409 -16.44 12.11 -30.09
CA GLY A 409 -16.71 13.54 -30.19
C GLY A 409 -17.17 13.97 -31.57
N GLY A 410 -17.91 15.08 -31.63
CA GLY A 410 -18.40 15.71 -32.84
C GLY A 410 -17.51 16.89 -33.24
N THR A 411 -18.12 17.96 -33.75
CA THR A 411 -17.38 19.17 -34.16
C THR A 411 -17.05 20.12 -33.01
N GLY A 412 -17.57 19.85 -31.81
CA GLY A 412 -17.41 20.67 -30.62
C GLY A 412 -16.27 20.21 -29.71
N ASP A 413 -16.46 20.44 -28.41
CA ASP A 413 -15.60 19.97 -27.33
C ASP A 413 -16.31 18.87 -26.55
N GLU A 414 -15.66 17.71 -26.43
CA GLU A 414 -16.10 16.57 -25.66
C GLU A 414 -15.07 16.15 -24.62
N THR A 415 -15.55 15.91 -23.39
CA THR A 415 -14.70 15.40 -22.31
C THR A 415 -15.35 14.18 -21.70
N GLY A 416 -14.63 13.06 -21.67
CA GLY A 416 -15.01 11.85 -20.95
C GLY A 416 -14.56 11.91 -19.50
N PHE A 417 -15.46 12.27 -18.57
CA PHE A 417 -15.12 12.42 -17.15
C PHE A 417 -15.16 11.12 -16.36
N SER A 418 -16.00 10.16 -16.77
CA SER A 418 -16.21 8.94 -16.01
C SER A 418 -16.44 7.74 -16.90
N CYS A 419 -15.88 6.59 -16.52
CA CYS A 419 -16.24 5.31 -17.10
C CYS A 419 -16.52 4.25 -16.03
N SER A 420 -17.40 3.31 -16.35
CA SER A 420 -17.75 2.18 -15.49
C SER A 420 -18.06 0.93 -16.30
N THR A 421 -17.85 -0.25 -15.74
CA THR A 421 -18.00 -1.55 -16.41
C THR A 421 -19.12 -2.38 -15.79
N ASP A 422 -19.92 -3.05 -16.60
CA ASP A 422 -20.87 -4.04 -16.07
C ASP A 422 -20.26 -5.45 -15.96
N ALA A 423 -20.99 -6.36 -15.31
CA ALA A 423 -20.55 -7.74 -15.11
C ALA A 423 -20.32 -8.52 -16.42
N THR A 424 -20.84 -8.03 -17.55
CA THR A 424 -20.65 -8.63 -18.88
C THR A 424 -19.48 -8.01 -19.66
N GLY A 425 -18.80 -7.02 -19.06
CA GLY A 425 -17.66 -6.32 -19.66
C GLY A 425 -18.06 -5.26 -20.66
N ASN A 426 -19.32 -4.81 -20.69
CA ASN A 426 -19.63 -3.55 -21.37
C ASN A 426 -19.07 -2.39 -20.57
N VAL A 427 -18.76 -1.29 -21.26
CA VAL A 427 -18.25 -0.07 -20.64
C VAL A 427 -19.19 1.09 -20.96
N PHE A 428 -19.48 1.88 -19.95
CA PHE A 428 -20.24 3.11 -20.02
C PHE A 428 -19.25 4.25 -19.91
N LEU A 429 -19.41 5.25 -20.77
CA LEU A 429 -18.66 6.50 -20.73
C LEU A 429 -19.66 7.63 -20.53
N MET A 430 -19.38 8.50 -19.56
CA MET A 430 -20.13 9.70 -19.27
C MET A 430 -19.24 10.93 -19.35
N GLY A 431 -19.81 12.01 -19.84
CA GLY A 431 -19.07 13.24 -20.08
C GLY A 431 -19.97 14.41 -20.42
N ASN A 432 -19.38 15.45 -21.00
CA ASN A 432 -20.10 16.57 -21.58
C ASN A 432 -19.71 16.78 -23.05
N THR A 433 -20.58 17.47 -23.79
CA THR A 433 -20.42 17.75 -25.21
C THR A 433 -21.02 19.11 -25.54
N SER A 434 -20.30 19.91 -26.33
CA SER A 434 -20.86 21.12 -26.97
C SER A 434 -21.28 20.87 -28.42
N SER A 435 -21.07 19.65 -28.93
CA SER A 435 -21.55 19.24 -30.24
C SER A 435 -23.08 19.20 -30.26
N ASN A 436 -23.67 19.98 -31.18
CA ASN A 436 -25.11 20.22 -31.27
C ASN A 436 -25.79 19.49 -32.45
N THR A 437 -25.04 18.77 -33.28
CA THR A 437 -25.56 18.07 -34.45
C THR A 437 -24.91 16.70 -34.65
N GLY A 438 -25.69 15.73 -35.13
CA GLY A 438 -25.21 14.45 -35.67
C GLY A 438 -25.47 13.21 -34.82
N THR A 439 -25.35 12.04 -35.45
CA THR A 439 -25.44 10.71 -34.80
C THR A 439 -24.14 10.29 -34.08
N VAL A 440 -23.26 11.26 -33.82
CA VAL A 440 -21.92 11.05 -33.29
C VAL A 440 -21.96 10.81 -31.78
N ILE A 441 -22.81 11.54 -31.06
CA ILE A 441 -23.06 11.32 -29.62
C ILE A 441 -24.29 10.45 -29.40
N ALA A 442 -25.41 10.75 -30.07
CA ALA A 442 -26.65 10.02 -29.85
C ALA A 442 -26.96 9.01 -30.96
N THR A 443 -27.56 7.88 -30.56
CA THR A 443 -28.19 6.94 -31.49
C THR A 443 -29.60 7.39 -31.87
N ALA A 444 -30.14 6.89 -32.99
CA ALA A 444 -31.43 7.34 -33.54
C ALA A 444 -32.65 7.16 -32.60
N VAL A 445 -32.56 6.26 -31.61
CA VAL A 445 -33.63 5.96 -30.63
C VAL A 445 -33.17 6.27 -29.20
N ALA A 446 -32.41 7.35 -29.03
CA ALA A 446 -31.90 7.80 -27.74
C ALA A 446 -32.96 8.50 -26.88
N HIS A 447 -32.71 8.61 -25.57
CA HIS A 447 -33.52 9.43 -24.67
C HIS A 447 -33.58 10.89 -25.14
N GLN A 448 -32.43 11.42 -25.54
CA GLN A 448 -32.29 12.73 -26.16
C GLN A 448 -31.31 12.61 -27.33
N THR A 449 -31.77 12.98 -28.53
CA THR A 449 -31.02 12.80 -29.79
C THR A 449 -30.26 14.05 -30.24
N VAL A 450 -30.47 15.18 -29.56
CA VAL A 450 -29.86 16.48 -29.87
C VAL A 450 -29.44 17.17 -28.59
N ASN A 451 -28.36 17.93 -28.66
CA ASN A 451 -27.95 18.80 -27.56
C ASN A 451 -29.03 19.86 -27.32
N GLY A 452 -29.53 19.93 -26.09
CA GLY A 452 -30.56 20.86 -25.65
C GLY A 452 -30.01 22.26 -25.38
N SER A 453 -28.71 22.37 -25.09
CA SER A 453 -28.07 23.64 -24.82
C SER A 453 -28.06 24.53 -26.08
N SER A 454 -28.30 25.83 -25.90
CA SER A 454 -28.25 26.81 -26.99
C SER A 454 -26.80 27.24 -27.31
N GLY A 455 -25.94 26.25 -27.63
CA GLY A 455 -24.51 26.44 -27.86
C GLY A 455 -23.63 26.28 -26.60
N GLY A 456 -24.15 25.59 -25.59
CA GLY A 456 -23.49 25.29 -24.33
C GLY A 456 -22.98 23.85 -24.25
N TYR A 457 -22.92 23.30 -23.04
CA TYR A 457 -22.55 21.91 -22.80
C TYR A 457 -23.75 21.11 -22.28
N ASP A 458 -24.06 19.98 -22.89
CA ASP A 458 -24.94 18.97 -22.32
C ASP A 458 -24.12 17.78 -21.85
N ALA A 459 -24.64 17.02 -20.89
CA ALA A 459 -24.07 15.74 -20.55
C ALA A 459 -24.34 14.73 -21.68
N PHE A 460 -23.48 13.73 -21.80
CA PHE A 460 -23.76 12.56 -22.60
C PHE A 460 -23.45 11.29 -21.81
N VAL A 461 -24.12 10.21 -22.19
CA VAL A 461 -23.74 8.85 -21.79
C VAL A 461 -23.80 7.92 -22.98
N VAL A 462 -22.82 7.04 -23.08
CA VAL A 462 -22.69 6.08 -24.16
C VAL A 462 -22.27 4.73 -23.60
N LYS A 463 -22.86 3.67 -24.16
CA LYS A 463 -22.50 2.28 -23.86
C LYS A 463 -21.73 1.68 -25.04
N PHE A 464 -20.60 1.05 -24.75
CA PHE A 464 -19.84 0.21 -25.66
C PHE A 464 -19.82 -1.23 -25.13
N ASN A 465 -19.80 -2.19 -26.04
CA ASN A 465 -19.50 -3.57 -25.64
C ASN A 465 -17.99 -3.77 -25.40
N SER A 466 -17.62 -4.95 -24.89
CA SER A 466 -16.23 -5.31 -24.59
C SER A 466 -15.28 -5.28 -25.80
N SER A 467 -15.82 -5.27 -27.02
CA SER A 467 -15.11 -5.19 -28.31
C SER A 467 -15.02 -3.76 -28.86
N GLY A 468 -15.46 -2.74 -28.11
CA GLY A 468 -15.39 -1.33 -28.54
C GLY A 468 -16.47 -0.92 -29.53
N VAL A 469 -17.54 -1.72 -29.69
CA VAL A 469 -18.68 -1.37 -30.56
C VAL A 469 -19.73 -0.61 -29.74
N ARG A 470 -20.07 0.60 -30.19
CA ARG A 470 -21.12 1.43 -29.58
C ARG A 470 -22.47 0.71 -29.65
N GLN A 471 -23.11 0.50 -28.51
CA GLN A 471 -24.43 -0.11 -28.38
C GLN A 471 -25.52 0.95 -28.47
N TRP A 472 -25.38 2.03 -27.70
CA TRP A 472 -26.26 3.18 -27.71
C TRP A 472 -25.53 4.41 -27.16
N GLY A 473 -26.03 5.59 -27.48
CA GLY A 473 -25.57 6.86 -26.92
C GLY A 473 -26.72 7.85 -26.83
N THR A 474 -26.69 8.73 -25.84
CA THR A 474 -27.72 9.76 -25.65
C THR A 474 -27.13 11.00 -25.01
N TYR A 475 -27.73 12.15 -25.35
CA TYR A 475 -27.55 13.37 -24.58
C TYR A 475 -28.38 13.30 -23.29
N TYR A 476 -28.03 14.15 -22.33
CA TYR A 476 -28.82 14.48 -21.14
C TYR A 476 -28.58 15.95 -20.80
N GLY A 477 -29.64 16.76 -20.88
CA GLY A 477 -29.57 18.17 -20.58
C GLY A 477 -30.83 18.94 -20.99
N GLY A 478 -30.80 20.23 -20.73
CA GLY A 478 -31.86 21.18 -21.08
C GLY A 478 -31.28 22.38 -21.80
N ILE A 479 -31.91 23.55 -21.66
CA ILE A 479 -31.42 24.79 -22.29
C ILE A 479 -30.14 25.34 -21.64
N GLY A 480 -29.73 24.78 -20.49
CA GLY A 480 -28.62 25.23 -19.66
C GLY A 480 -27.31 24.55 -20.03
N ASN A 481 -26.34 24.64 -19.11
CA ASN A 481 -25.14 23.81 -19.18
C ASN A 481 -25.28 22.67 -18.18
N GLU A 482 -25.22 21.44 -18.66
CA GLU A 482 -25.21 20.22 -17.87
C GLU A 482 -23.88 19.48 -18.04
N TYR A 483 -23.31 19.06 -16.92
CA TYR A 483 -22.01 18.37 -16.89
C TYR A 483 -22.19 16.99 -16.28
N GLY A 484 -21.80 15.96 -17.01
CA GLY A 484 -21.81 14.58 -16.55
C GLY A 484 -20.51 14.22 -15.85
N TYR A 485 -20.51 14.13 -14.51
CA TYR A 485 -19.27 13.99 -13.73
C TYR A 485 -18.92 12.56 -13.38
N SER A 486 -19.92 11.70 -13.12
CA SER A 486 -19.67 10.36 -12.60
C SER A 486 -20.74 9.38 -13.05
N CYS A 487 -20.32 8.18 -13.43
CA CYS A 487 -21.18 7.04 -13.65
C CYS A 487 -20.72 5.83 -12.85
N SER A 488 -21.67 5.00 -12.42
CA SER A 488 -21.41 3.71 -11.77
C SER A 488 -22.42 2.68 -12.23
N THR A 489 -22.03 1.42 -12.26
CA THR A 489 -22.88 0.29 -12.65
C THR A 489 -23.16 -0.62 -11.46
N ASP A 490 -24.34 -1.22 -11.41
CA ASP A 490 -24.61 -2.32 -10.50
C ASP A 490 -24.34 -3.69 -11.15
N ALA A 491 -24.43 -4.74 -10.32
CA ALA A 491 -24.24 -6.13 -10.76
C ALA A 491 -25.29 -6.61 -11.78
N THR A 492 -26.42 -5.91 -11.91
CA THR A 492 -27.48 -6.21 -12.88
C THR A 492 -27.32 -5.43 -14.19
N GLY A 493 -26.33 -4.54 -14.27
CA GLY A 493 -26.03 -3.75 -15.46
C GLY A 493 -26.80 -2.43 -15.56
N ASN A 494 -27.48 -1.99 -14.50
CA ASN A 494 -28.06 -0.64 -14.47
C ASN A 494 -26.92 0.38 -14.31
N VAL A 495 -27.08 1.54 -14.94
CA VAL A 495 -26.13 2.65 -14.81
C VAL A 495 -26.75 3.80 -14.01
N TYR A 496 -25.98 4.29 -13.05
CA TYR A 496 -26.31 5.42 -12.19
C TYR A 496 -25.44 6.60 -12.57
N LEU A 497 -26.06 7.76 -12.77
CA LEU A 497 -25.42 8.95 -13.27
C LEU A 497 -25.48 10.08 -12.23
N GLN A 498 -24.39 10.84 -12.13
CA GLN A 498 -24.32 12.07 -11.36
C GLN A 498 -24.04 13.25 -12.28
N GLU A 499 -24.96 14.22 -12.28
CA GLU A 499 -24.85 15.50 -12.97
C GLU A 499 -25.01 16.66 -11.96
N THR A 500 -24.81 17.90 -12.42
CA THR A 500 -24.85 19.11 -11.59
C THR A 500 -26.15 19.31 -10.80
N ARG A 501 -27.24 18.53 -11.05
CA ARG A 501 -28.54 18.73 -10.37
C ARG A 501 -29.35 17.51 -9.91
N VAL A 502 -29.17 16.26 -10.37
CA VAL A 502 -29.98 15.10 -9.90
C VAL A 502 -29.20 13.77 -10.03
N LEU A 503 -29.50 12.76 -9.20
CA LEU A 503 -29.07 11.36 -9.38
C LEU A 503 -30.12 10.62 -10.25
N ILE A 504 -29.72 10.09 -11.40
CA ILE A 504 -30.64 9.43 -12.35
C ILE A 504 -30.23 7.95 -12.52
N GLN A 505 -31.20 7.03 -12.44
CA GLN A 505 -31.04 5.61 -12.77
C GLN A 505 -31.55 5.37 -14.20
N VAL A 506 -30.72 4.75 -15.05
CA VAL A 506 -31.09 4.39 -16.43
C VAL A 506 -31.17 2.85 -16.54
N GLN A 507 -32.30 2.35 -17.04
CA GLN A 507 -32.54 0.93 -17.31
C GLN A 507 -32.25 0.56 -18.77
#